data_AF-A0AA40VU07-F1
#
_entry.id   AF-A0AA40VU07-F1
#
_cell.length_a   1.000
_cell.length_b   1.000
_cell.length_c   1.000
_cell.angle_alpha   90.00
_cell.angle_beta   90.00
_cell.angle_gamma   90.00
#
_symmetry.space_group_name_H-M   'P 1'
#
loop_
_entity.id
_entity.type
_entity.pdbx_description
1 polymer ?
#
loop_
_entity_poly.entity_id
_entity_poly.type
_entity_poly.pdbx_seq_one_letter_code
_entity_poly.pdbx_strand_id
1 'polypeptide(L)'
;MKQSADYYRKAFELISGTLTNRRWRQIKRELESSGVVLNLQSVQCYARLKVSYPRTVLTNSAVRTFENFQTKYQDTQEFTGNQLLSILRELKPNVSERMLLNAFYKARIQFCKHNVYSYLEASQVVFFTTITRNKNV
;
A
#
# COMPACT_ATOMS: atom_id res chain seq x y z
N MET A 1 -6.58 14.61 15.73
CA MET A 1 -5.34 13.85 16.07
C MET A 1 -5.69 12.47 16.59
N LYS A 2 -5.07 11.40 16.07
CA LYS A 2 -4.88 10.12 16.79
C LYS A 2 -3.44 9.64 16.57
N GLN A 3 -2.52 10.12 17.41
CA GLN A 3 -1.25 9.46 17.76
C GLN A 3 -1.60 8.43 18.87
N SER A 4 -0.91 7.34 19.23
CA SER A 4 0.42 6.77 19.05
C SER A 4 0.24 5.22 18.95
N ALA A 5 1.30 4.42 18.71
CA ALA A 5 1.29 2.99 19.12
C ALA A 5 2.62 2.42 19.68
N ASP A 6 3.70 3.09 20.08
CA ASP A 6 3.87 4.42 20.70
C ASP A 6 4.68 5.36 19.77
N TYR A 7 3.95 6.07 18.90
CA TYR A 7 4.34 6.85 17.72
C TYR A 7 5.11 6.06 16.63
N TYR A 8 4.53 4.92 16.21
CA TYR A 8 5.14 3.92 15.30
C TYR A 8 6.29 3.12 15.95
N ARG A 9 6.08 2.88 17.25
CA ARG A 9 7.00 2.54 18.35
C ARG A 9 8.33 3.29 18.32
N LYS A 10 8.26 4.62 18.36
CA LYS A 10 9.32 5.64 18.18
C LYS A 10 10.14 5.49 16.90
N ALA A 11 9.44 5.32 15.78
CA ALA A 11 9.94 5.11 14.41
C ALA A 11 10.76 3.82 14.22
N PHE A 12 10.17 2.73 14.73
CA PHE A 12 10.78 1.42 15.01
C PHE A 12 11.92 1.48 16.03
N GLU A 13 11.85 2.44 16.95
CA GLU A 13 12.94 2.94 17.82
C GLU A 13 14.13 3.42 16.99
N LEU A 14 13.78 4.38 16.13
CA LEU A 14 14.60 5.19 15.25
C LEU A 14 15.47 4.41 14.29
N ILE A 15 14.82 3.53 13.54
CA ILE A 15 15.45 2.73 12.49
C ILE A 15 16.43 1.75 13.11
N SER A 16 15.84 0.82 13.87
CA SER A 16 16.38 -0.51 14.17
C SER A 16 17.23 -0.71 15.43
N GLY A 17 16.99 0.05 16.50
CA GLY A 17 17.33 -0.41 17.86
C GLY A 17 16.60 -1.70 18.28
N THR A 18 16.88 -2.20 19.49
CA THR A 18 16.35 -3.48 20.01
C THR A 18 14.83 -3.41 20.28
N LEU A 19 14.05 -4.14 19.48
CA LEU A 19 12.59 -4.19 19.63
C LEU A 19 12.14 -5.33 20.55
N THR A 20 11.78 -5.02 21.81
CA THR A 20 11.27 -6.01 22.78
C THR A 20 9.90 -6.58 22.41
N ASN A 21 9.04 -5.75 21.81
CA ASN A 21 7.68 -6.16 21.46
C ASN A 21 7.64 -7.03 20.20
N ARG A 22 7.07 -8.24 20.31
CA ARG A 22 6.96 -9.22 19.20
C ARG A 22 6.23 -8.65 17.97
N ARG A 23 5.14 -7.89 18.17
CA ARG A 23 4.36 -7.31 17.07
C ARG A 23 5.21 -6.35 16.26
N TRP A 24 5.98 -5.48 16.92
CA TRP A 24 6.83 -4.50 16.25
C TRP A 24 8.02 -5.15 15.53
N ARG A 25 8.59 -6.24 16.08
CA ARG A 25 9.59 -7.05 15.37
C ARG A 25 9.05 -7.66 14.09
N GLN A 26 7.84 -8.20 14.12
CA GLN A 26 7.20 -8.76 12.93
C GLN A 26 6.97 -7.68 11.85
N ILE A 27 6.44 -6.53 12.26
CA ILE A 27 6.19 -5.41 11.33
C ILE A 27 7.51 -4.90 10.73
N LYS A 28 8.58 -4.78 11.52
CA LYS A 28 9.91 -4.40 11.04
C LYS A 28 10.43 -5.37 9.97
N ARG A 29 10.41 -6.67 10.27
CA ARG A 29 10.83 -7.72 9.31
C ARG A 29 10.05 -7.68 8.01
N GLU A 30 8.75 -7.39 8.10
CA GLU A 30 7.90 -7.26 6.92
C GLU A 30 8.37 -6.07 6.06
N LEU A 31 8.61 -4.90 6.65
CA LEU A 31 9.15 -3.74 5.94
C LEU A 31 10.54 -4.01 5.34
N GLU A 32 11.45 -4.65 6.08
CA GLU A 32 12.78 -5.05 5.60
C GLU A 32 12.68 -5.97 4.38
N SER A 33 11.76 -6.94 4.43
CA SER A 33 11.52 -7.87 3.31
C SER A 33 10.83 -7.23 2.10
N SER A 34 10.22 -6.05 2.28
CA SER A 34 9.53 -5.33 1.20
C SER A 34 10.48 -4.68 0.20
N GLY A 35 11.77 -4.49 0.55
CA GLY A 35 12.73 -3.78 -0.29
C GLY A 35 12.59 -2.25 -0.27
N VAL A 36 11.62 -1.70 0.47
CA VAL A 36 11.52 -0.25 0.69
C VAL A 36 12.72 0.24 1.50
N VAL A 37 13.33 1.34 1.07
CA VAL A 37 14.43 1.98 1.79
C VAL A 37 13.98 2.36 3.20
N LEU A 38 14.71 1.87 4.21
CA LEU A 38 14.41 2.14 5.61
C LEU A 38 14.87 3.56 5.97
N ASN A 39 13.90 4.45 6.09
CA ASN A 39 14.10 5.81 6.57
C ASN A 39 12.90 6.20 7.47
N LEU A 40 12.99 7.36 8.12
CA LEU A 40 11.96 7.78 9.07
C LEU A 40 10.57 7.89 8.40
N GLN A 41 10.53 8.40 7.16
CA GLN A 41 9.29 8.62 6.43
C GLN A 41 8.61 7.31 6.02
N SER A 42 9.34 6.39 5.39
CA SER A 42 8.83 5.06 4.98
C SER A 42 8.30 4.28 6.19
N VAL A 43 9.03 4.31 7.30
CA VAL A 43 8.62 3.73 8.58
C VAL A 43 7.30 4.31 9.07
N GLN A 44 7.17 5.63 9.11
CA GLN A 44 5.96 6.30 9.57
C GLN A 44 4.76 5.99 8.67
N CYS A 45 4.96 6.03 7.35
CA CYS A 45 3.94 5.70 6.36
C CYS A 45 3.47 4.25 6.51
N TYR A 46 4.40 3.31 6.60
CA TYR A 46 4.09 1.89 6.71
C TYR A 46 3.45 1.54 8.06
N ALA A 47 3.90 2.13 9.16
CA ALA A 47 3.27 1.90 10.45
C ALA A 47 1.85 2.50 10.52
N ARG A 48 1.60 3.65 9.87
CA ARG A 48 0.23 4.18 9.68
C ARG A 48 -0.64 3.18 8.91
N LEU A 49 -0.10 2.60 7.83
CA LEU A 49 -0.79 1.55 7.08
C LEU A 49 -1.18 0.37 7.99
N LYS A 50 -0.27 -0.11 8.86
CA LYS A 50 -0.54 -1.25 9.75
C LYS A 50 -1.50 -0.93 10.90
N VAL A 51 -1.61 0.34 11.30
CA VAL A 51 -2.64 0.76 12.26
C VAL A 51 -4.02 0.67 11.61
N SER A 52 -4.16 1.17 10.38
CA SER A 52 -5.43 1.13 9.64
C SER A 52 -5.76 -0.27 9.11
N TYR A 53 -4.74 -1.04 8.73
CA TYR A 53 -4.85 -2.32 8.04
C TYR A 53 -3.86 -3.35 8.60
N PRO A 54 -4.09 -3.86 9.84
CA PRO A 54 -3.12 -4.68 10.56
C PRO A 54 -2.76 -6.00 9.89
N ARG A 55 -3.66 -6.56 9.07
CA ARG A 55 -3.45 -7.83 8.36
C ARG A 55 -2.92 -7.67 6.93
N THR A 56 -2.71 -6.44 6.46
CA THR A 56 -2.18 -6.19 5.12
C THR A 56 -0.67 -6.39 5.11
N VAL A 57 -0.17 -7.09 4.09
CA VAL A 57 1.27 -7.33 3.93
C VAL A 57 1.83 -6.48 2.80
N LEU A 58 2.95 -5.81 3.07
CA LEU A 58 3.73 -5.11 2.04
C LEU A 58 4.88 -6.02 1.58
N THR A 59 4.73 -6.62 0.40
CA THR A 59 5.74 -7.50 -0.20
C THR A 59 6.59 -6.74 -1.23
N ASN A 60 7.79 -7.24 -1.51
CA ASN A 60 8.65 -6.68 -2.57
C ASN A 60 7.95 -6.65 -3.93
N SER A 61 7.21 -7.71 -4.28
CA SER A 61 6.41 -7.74 -5.50
C SER A 61 5.34 -6.64 -5.53
N ALA A 62 4.67 -6.35 -4.40
CA ALA A 62 3.68 -5.27 -4.35
C ALA A 62 4.31 -3.88 -4.54
N VAL A 63 5.51 -3.67 -3.96
CA VAL A 63 6.29 -2.43 -4.12
C VAL A 63 6.71 -2.24 -5.57
N ARG A 64 7.35 -3.25 -6.19
CA ARG A 64 7.74 -3.19 -7.61
C ARG A 64 6.55 -2.95 -8.55
N THR A 65 5.41 -3.58 -8.27
CA THR A 65 4.21 -3.37 -9.07
C THR A 65 3.72 -1.93 -8.99
N PHE A 66 3.80 -1.32 -7.80
CA PHE A 66 3.44 0.07 -7.59
C PHE A 66 4.45 1.03 -8.23
N GLU A 67 5.74 0.77 -8.09
CA GLU A 67 6.81 1.54 -8.74
C GLU A 67 6.66 1.52 -10.27
N ASN A 68 6.39 0.34 -10.86
CA ASN A 68 6.14 0.21 -12.30
C ASN A 68 4.96 1.07 -12.76
N PHE A 69 3.89 1.15 -11.96
CA PHE A 69 2.77 2.05 -12.25
C PHE A 69 3.23 3.51 -12.23
N GLN A 70 3.94 3.93 -11.17
CA GLN A 70 4.40 5.31 -11.04
C GLN A 70 5.33 5.70 -12.18
N THR A 71 6.30 4.86 -12.55
CA THR A 71 7.22 5.13 -13.66
C THR A 71 6.50 5.19 -15.00
N LYS A 72 5.58 4.25 -15.27
CA LYS A 72 4.92 4.15 -16.59
C LYS A 72 3.87 5.25 -16.79
N TYR A 73 3.26 5.76 -15.72
CA TYR A 73 2.14 6.69 -15.80
C TYR A 73 2.36 8.02 -15.07
N GLN A 74 3.62 8.38 -14.75
CA GLN A 74 3.96 9.63 -14.05
C GLN A 74 3.43 10.89 -14.74
N ASP A 75 3.35 10.88 -16.08
CA ASP A 75 2.90 12.03 -16.88
C ASP A 75 1.37 12.03 -17.11
N THR A 76 0.67 10.97 -16.68
CA THR A 76 -0.79 10.85 -16.86
C THR A 76 -1.52 11.49 -15.69
N GLN A 77 -2.30 12.54 -15.98
CA GLN A 77 -3.04 13.28 -14.93
C GLN A 77 -4.37 12.63 -14.55
N GLU A 78 -5.00 11.92 -15.49
CA GLU A 78 -6.37 11.44 -15.38
C GLU A 78 -6.53 10.01 -15.89
N PHE A 79 -7.33 9.22 -15.17
CA PHE A 79 -7.61 7.82 -15.47
C PHE A 79 -9.11 7.57 -15.39
N THR A 80 -9.69 6.99 -16.43
CA THR A 80 -11.05 6.43 -16.30
C THR A 80 -11.02 5.14 -15.48
N GLY A 81 -12.13 4.81 -14.81
CA GLY A 81 -12.25 3.54 -14.06
C GLY A 81 -11.97 2.29 -14.90
N ASN A 82 -12.39 2.28 -16.17
CA ASN A 82 -12.07 1.20 -17.11
C ASN A 82 -10.59 1.14 -17.46
N GLN A 83 -9.94 2.28 -17.73
CA GLN A 83 -8.49 2.30 -17.98
C GLN A 83 -7.72 1.78 -16.76
N LEU A 84 -8.10 2.19 -15.55
CA LEU A 84 -7.44 1.75 -14.33
C LEU A 84 -7.57 0.23 -14.13
N LEU A 85 -8.73 -0.35 -14.45
CA LEU A 85 -8.91 -1.81 -14.42
C LEU A 85 -7.99 -2.52 -15.43
N SER A 86 -7.87 -2.00 -16.65
CA SER A 86 -6.97 -2.57 -17.67
C SER A 86 -5.51 -2.50 -17.25
N ILE A 87 -5.07 -1.35 -16.73
CA ILE A 87 -3.70 -1.15 -16.22
C ILE A 87 -3.41 -2.11 -15.07
N LEU A 88 -4.36 -2.27 -14.14
CA LEU A 88 -4.19 -3.17 -13.00
C LEU A 88 -4.10 -4.63 -13.42
N ARG A 89 -4.81 -5.05 -14.47
CA ARG A 89 -4.70 -6.38 -15.04
C ARG A 89 -3.38 -6.58 -15.78
N GLU A 90 -2.85 -5.55 -16.44
CA GLU A 90 -1.52 -5.62 -17.04
C GLU A 90 -0.43 -5.80 -15.96
N LEU A 91 -0.50 -4.99 -14.91
CA LEU A 91 0.46 -5.02 -13.80
C LEU A 91 0.33 -6.25 -12.91
N LYS A 92 -0.89 -6.78 -12.78
CA LYS A 92 -1.20 -7.95 -11.94
C LYS A 92 -2.35 -8.75 -12.59
N PRO A 93 -2.04 -9.72 -13.47
CA PRO A 93 -3.03 -10.45 -14.28
C PRO A 93 -4.18 -11.08 -13.51
N ASN A 94 -3.94 -11.46 -12.25
CA ASN A 94 -4.93 -12.12 -11.40
C ASN A 94 -5.84 -11.14 -10.62
N VAL A 95 -5.89 -9.84 -10.98
CA VAL A 95 -6.80 -8.88 -10.36
C VAL A 95 -8.24 -9.16 -10.78
N SER A 96 -9.04 -9.64 -9.83
CA SER A 96 -10.49 -9.76 -9.97
C SER A 96 -11.20 -8.42 -9.74
N GLU A 97 -12.42 -8.26 -10.27
CA GLU A 97 -13.25 -7.08 -10.02
C GLU A 97 -13.50 -6.87 -8.51
N ARG A 98 -13.66 -7.95 -7.75
CA ARG A 98 -13.81 -7.87 -6.28
C ARG A 98 -12.56 -7.27 -5.60
N MET A 99 -11.36 -7.56 -6.11
CA MET A 99 -10.13 -6.94 -5.59
C MET A 99 -10.10 -5.45 -5.90
N LEU A 100 -10.52 -5.05 -7.10
CA LEU A 100 -10.61 -3.65 -7.50
C LEU A 100 -11.59 -2.89 -6.60
N LEU A 101 -12.82 -3.38 -6.45
CA LEU A 101 -13.84 -2.74 -5.59
C LEU A 101 -13.37 -2.59 -4.14
N ASN A 102 -12.70 -3.61 -3.61
CA ASN A 102 -12.10 -3.54 -2.28
C ASN A 102 -10.99 -2.50 -2.18
N ALA A 103 -10.22 -2.28 -3.25
CA ALA A 103 -9.17 -1.26 -3.28
C ALA A 103 -9.76 0.14 -3.30
N PHE A 104 -10.78 0.39 -4.11
CA PHE A 104 -11.56 1.64 -4.11
C PHE A 104 -12.16 1.93 -2.72
N TYR A 105 -12.76 0.92 -2.10
CA TYR A 105 -13.29 1.04 -0.75
C TYR A 105 -12.22 1.42 0.29
N LYS A 106 -11.05 0.77 0.27
CA LYS A 106 -9.92 1.10 1.17
C LYS A 106 -9.34 2.49 0.91
N ALA A 107 -9.34 2.93 -0.35
CA ALA A 107 -8.95 4.28 -0.73
C ALA A 107 -10.00 5.34 -0.34
N ARG A 108 -11.21 4.91 0.04
CA ARG A 108 -12.38 5.79 0.29
C ARG A 108 -12.78 6.58 -0.96
N ILE A 109 -12.65 5.95 -2.13
CA ILE A 109 -13.00 6.51 -3.43
C ILE A 109 -14.18 5.72 -3.98
N GLN A 110 -15.19 6.41 -4.51
CA GLN A 110 -16.33 5.75 -5.15
C GLN A 110 -15.92 5.17 -6.51
N PHE A 111 -16.19 3.88 -6.71
CA PHE A 111 -15.95 3.23 -8.00
C PHE A 111 -17.09 3.51 -8.99
N CYS A 112 -16.74 3.95 -10.19
CA CYS A 112 -17.60 3.97 -11.36
C CYS A 112 -16.73 3.84 -12.62
N LYS A 113 -17.14 2.98 -13.55
CA LYS A 113 -16.37 2.65 -14.77
C LYS A 113 -16.06 3.86 -15.65
N HIS A 114 -16.98 4.82 -15.69
CA HIS A 114 -16.90 6.02 -16.52
C HIS A 114 -16.38 7.25 -15.76
N ASN A 115 -16.17 7.14 -14.45
CA ASN A 115 -15.65 8.26 -13.67
C ASN A 115 -14.17 8.47 -13.97
N VAL A 116 -13.73 9.72 -13.88
CA VAL A 116 -12.35 10.14 -14.03
C VAL A 116 -11.73 10.27 -12.64
N TYR A 117 -10.55 9.70 -12.49
CA TYR A 117 -9.76 9.72 -11.27
C TYR A 117 -8.45 10.45 -11.53
N SER A 118 -8.06 11.33 -10.63
CA SER A 118 -6.74 11.96 -10.65
C SER A 118 -5.63 10.93 -10.47
N TYR A 119 -4.40 11.28 -10.87
CA TYR A 119 -3.21 10.45 -10.62
C TYR A 119 -3.06 10.04 -9.15
N LEU A 120 -3.38 10.94 -8.21
CA LEU A 120 -3.30 10.65 -6.78
C LEU A 120 -4.31 9.59 -6.36
N GLU A 121 -5.56 9.71 -6.81
CA GLU A 121 -6.62 8.74 -6.56
C GLU A 121 -6.30 7.38 -7.19
N ALA A 122 -5.88 7.38 -8.46
CA ALA A 122 -5.45 6.18 -9.17
C ALA A 122 -4.29 5.49 -8.43
N SER A 123 -3.29 6.25 -8.00
CA SER A 123 -2.16 5.72 -7.22
C SER A 123 -2.61 5.03 -5.93
N GLN A 124 -3.55 5.60 -5.19
CA GLN A 124 -4.09 4.98 -3.97
C GLN A 124 -4.79 3.65 -4.28
N VAL A 125 -5.62 3.62 -5.32
CA VAL A 125 -6.32 2.40 -5.74
C VAL A 125 -5.33 1.33 -6.19
N VAL A 126 -4.30 1.71 -6.96
CA VAL A 126 -3.26 0.78 -7.40
C VAL A 126 -2.54 0.20 -6.20
N PHE A 127 -2.08 1.04 -5.28
CA PHE A 127 -1.43 0.60 -4.05
C PHE A 127 -2.29 -0.39 -3.24
N PHE A 128 -3.59 -0.11 -3.05
CA PHE A 128 -4.47 -1.04 -2.32
C PHE A 128 -4.79 -2.33 -3.08
N THR A 129 -4.59 -2.35 -4.40
CA THR A 129 -4.75 -3.54 -5.25
C THR A 129 -3.49 -4.41 -5.24
N THR A 130 -2.31 -3.81 -5.12
CA THR A 130 -1.03 -4.55 -5.07
C THR A 130 -0.86 -5.26 -3.74
N ILE A 131 -1.18 -4.61 -2.63
CA ILE A 131 -1.07 -5.19 -1.28
C ILE A 131 -2.20 -6.19 -0.99
N THR A 132 -1.85 -7.32 -0.37
CA THR A 132 -2.82 -8.38 -0.08
C THR A 132 -2.94 -8.62 1.44
N ARG A 133 -4.09 -9.16 1.85
CA ARG A 133 -4.27 -9.59 3.24
C ARG A 133 -3.47 -10.88 3.43
N ASN A 134 -2.71 -10.98 4.53
CA ASN A 134 -2.13 -12.26 4.90
C ASN A 134 -3.27 -13.27 5.13
N LYS A 135 -3.28 -14.36 4.37
CA LYS A 135 -4.25 -15.46 4.56
C LYS A 135 -3.83 -16.43 5.66
N ASN A 136 -2.60 -16.30 6.17
CA ASN A 136 -2.02 -17.19 7.18
C ASN A 136 -1.96 -16.50 8.56
N VAL A 137 -3.13 -16.24 9.15
CA VAL A 137 -3.33 -16.09 10.61
C VAL A 137 -4.71 -16.62 10.95
#